data_AF-A0A1S1YTR9-F1
#
_entry.id   AF-A0A1S1YTR9-F1
#
_cell.length_a   1.000
_cell.length_b   1.000
_cell.length_c   1.000
_cell.angle_alpha   90.00
_cell.angle_beta   90.00
_cell.angle_gamma   90.00
#
_symmetry.space_group_name_H-M   'P 1'
#
loop_
_entity.id
_entity.type
_entity.pdbx_description
1 polymer ?
#
loop_
_entity_poly.entity_id
_entity_poly.type
_entity_poly.pdbx_seq_one_letter_code
_entity_poly.pdbx_strand_id
1 'polypeptide(L)'
;MKAVQIFTLTLLIFSGIVNANERNNHKKSNDENVMITDLIGKDLTNQKEINDALNVYLDIEKEGDTQYIFNPQNDQLVMYFKEGVKELQLTAIKKTSQLTNVYYKVNNDFTLHVVMYNGTKNIVDVRTRKYFPEYEKNFRVITSEKNN
;
A
#
# COMPACT_ATOMS: atom_id res chain seq x y z
N MET A 1 3.32 47.84 -48.14
CA MET A 1 2.00 47.27 -47.81
C MET A 1 2.11 46.58 -46.46
N LYS A 2 1.30 46.98 -45.48
CA LYS A 2 1.29 46.42 -44.13
C LYS A 2 0.31 45.25 -44.04
N ALA A 3 0.69 44.31 -43.18
CA ALA A 3 0.13 43.00 -42.83
C ALA A 3 -1.40 42.84 -42.85
N VAL A 4 -1.85 41.61 -43.12
CA VAL A 4 -2.64 40.84 -42.14
C VAL A 4 -2.22 39.36 -42.24
N GLN A 5 -1.53 38.86 -41.21
CA GLN A 5 -1.25 37.43 -41.04
C GLN A 5 -2.39 36.87 -40.18
N ILE A 6 -3.20 35.98 -40.74
CA ILE A 6 -4.33 35.36 -40.05
C ILE A 6 -3.77 34.23 -39.18
N PHE A 7 -3.79 34.42 -37.85
CA PHE A 7 -3.52 33.36 -36.88
C PHE A 7 -4.78 32.52 -36.70
N THR A 8 -4.79 31.30 -37.26
CA THR A 8 -5.79 30.29 -36.93
C THR A 8 -5.42 29.64 -35.59
N LEU A 9 -6.24 29.93 -34.57
CA LEU A 9 -6.18 29.32 -33.24
C LEU A 9 -6.83 27.94 -33.30
N THR A 10 -6.04 26.88 -33.35
CA THR A 10 -6.57 25.51 -33.28
C THR A 10 -6.86 25.15 -31.83
N LEU A 11 -8.14 25.07 -31.47
CA LEU A 11 -8.62 24.64 -30.17
C LEU A 11 -8.44 23.12 -30.03
N LEU A 12 -7.44 22.68 -29.26
CA LEU A 12 -7.29 21.29 -28.84
C LEU A 12 -8.30 20.99 -27.73
N ILE A 13 -9.39 20.29 -28.10
CA ILE A 13 -10.37 19.78 -27.15
C ILE A 13 -9.72 18.56 -26.46
N PHE A 14 -9.23 18.75 -25.22
CA PHE A 14 -8.91 17.63 -24.35
C PHE A 14 -10.23 16.95 -23.94
N SER A 15 -10.58 15.88 -24.65
CA SER A 15 -11.59 14.93 -24.20
C SER A 15 -11.06 14.29 -22.91
N GLY A 16 -11.51 14.82 -21.77
CA GLY A 16 -11.28 14.21 -20.46
C GLY A 16 -11.79 12.78 -20.51
N ILE A 17 -10.87 11.83 -20.44
CA ILE A 17 -11.20 10.45 -20.09
C ILE A 17 -11.61 10.52 -18.61
N VAL A 18 -12.89 10.68 -18.37
CA VAL A 18 -13.48 10.38 -17.07
C VAL A 18 -13.33 8.88 -16.92
N ASN A 19 -12.27 8.45 -16.24
CA ASN A 19 -12.09 7.05 -15.89
C ASN A 19 -13.14 6.74 -14.81
N ALA A 20 -14.32 6.34 -15.27
CA ALA A 20 -15.35 5.76 -14.42
C ALA A 20 -14.78 4.46 -13.86
N ASN A 21 -14.16 4.56 -12.69
CA ASN A 21 -13.69 3.42 -11.92
C ASN A 21 -14.91 2.72 -11.29
N GLU A 22 -15.76 2.14 -12.13
CA GLU A 22 -16.76 1.16 -11.72
C GLU A 22 -16.09 -0.21 -11.63
N ARG A 23 -15.21 -0.38 -10.63
CA ARG A 23 -14.73 -1.71 -10.25
C ARG A 23 -15.72 -2.36 -9.28
N ASN A 24 -16.65 -3.13 -9.87
CA ASN A 24 -17.17 -4.40 -9.36
C ASN A 24 -17.34 -4.53 -7.84
N ASN A 25 -18.39 -3.90 -7.29
CA ASN A 25 -19.02 -4.36 -6.06
C ASN A 25 -19.89 -5.58 -6.37
N HIS A 26 -19.31 -6.78 -6.45
CA HIS A 26 -20.08 -8.00 -6.24
C HIS A 26 -19.19 -9.17 -5.78
N LYS A 27 -19.32 -9.49 -4.49
CA LYS A 27 -19.16 -10.84 -3.91
C LYS A 27 -17.76 -11.48 -4.07
N LYS A 28 -16.75 -10.93 -3.37
CA LYS A 28 -15.43 -11.57 -3.21
C LYS A 28 -14.78 -11.40 -1.81
N SER A 29 -15.54 -11.01 -0.78
CA SER A 29 -14.92 -10.65 0.51
C SER A 29 -14.75 -11.81 1.50
N ASN A 30 -15.42 -12.95 1.30
CA ASN A 30 -15.39 -14.04 2.28
C ASN A 30 -14.22 -15.00 2.05
N ASP A 31 -13.96 -15.43 0.82
CA ASP A 31 -12.87 -16.38 0.53
C ASP A 31 -11.48 -15.74 0.69
N GLU A 32 -11.28 -14.48 0.28
CA GLU A 32 -10.00 -13.78 0.45
C GLU A 32 -9.68 -13.53 1.94
N ASN A 33 -10.67 -13.22 2.79
CA ASN A 33 -10.44 -13.03 4.23
C ASN A 33 -10.05 -14.33 4.94
N VAL A 34 -10.71 -15.45 4.62
CA VAL A 34 -10.46 -16.76 5.24
C VAL A 34 -9.06 -17.26 4.88
N MET A 35 -8.64 -17.09 3.63
CA MET A 35 -7.29 -17.48 3.17
C MET A 35 -6.18 -16.70 3.87
N ILE A 36 -6.41 -15.43 4.23
CA ILE A 36 -5.39 -14.59 4.89
C ILE A 36 -5.32 -14.90 6.39
N THR A 37 -6.44 -15.19 7.06
CA THR A 37 -6.42 -15.54 8.48
C THR A 37 -5.62 -16.81 8.78
N ASP A 38 -5.55 -17.74 7.82
CA ASP A 38 -4.76 -18.96 7.94
C ASP A 38 -3.24 -18.72 7.90
N LEU A 39 -2.82 -17.51 7.48
CA LEU A 39 -1.41 -17.10 7.46
C LEU A 39 -0.95 -16.46 8.77
N ILE A 40 -1.84 -16.30 9.76
CA ILE A 40 -1.48 -15.68 11.04
C ILE A 40 -0.36 -16.49 11.72
N GLY A 41 0.74 -15.82 12.05
CA GLY A 41 1.92 -16.40 12.70
C GLY A 41 2.85 -17.18 11.77
N LYS A 42 2.53 -17.32 10.48
CA LYS A 42 3.42 -17.94 9.50
C LYS A 42 4.43 -16.91 8.99
N ASP A 43 5.70 -17.28 9.00
CA ASP A 43 6.76 -16.49 8.37
C ASP A 43 6.78 -16.78 6.87
N LEU A 44 6.48 -15.74 6.07
CA LEU A 44 6.55 -15.78 4.62
C LEU A 44 7.92 -15.28 4.18
N THR A 45 8.67 -16.12 3.47
CA THR A 45 9.98 -15.79 2.88
C THR A 45 9.98 -15.88 1.36
N ASN A 46 8.92 -16.47 0.77
CA ASN A 46 8.74 -16.52 -0.67
C ASN A 46 8.23 -15.17 -1.19
N GLN A 47 8.94 -14.58 -2.15
CA GLN A 47 8.62 -13.25 -2.69
C GLN A 47 7.21 -13.15 -3.30
N LYS A 48 6.71 -14.21 -3.94
CA LYS A 48 5.36 -14.21 -4.50
C LYS A 48 4.33 -14.18 -3.37
N GLU A 49 4.48 -15.02 -2.35
CA GLU A 49 3.58 -15.04 -1.18
C GLU A 49 3.58 -13.72 -0.43
N ILE A 50 4.75 -13.11 -0.25
CA ILE A 50 4.90 -11.78 0.38
C ILE A 50 4.14 -10.72 -0.40
N ASN A 51 4.34 -10.66 -1.72
CA ASN A 51 3.68 -9.67 -2.56
C ASN A 51 2.18 -9.90 -2.61
N ASP A 52 1.73 -11.15 -2.73
CA ASP A 52 0.32 -11.50 -2.73
C ASP A 52 -0.35 -11.08 -1.40
N ALA A 53 0.32 -11.30 -0.26
CA ALA A 53 -0.20 -10.94 1.06
C ALA A 53 -0.28 -9.42 1.28
N LEU A 54 0.72 -8.66 0.81
CA LEU A 54 0.72 -7.20 0.91
C LEU A 54 -0.27 -6.55 -0.09
N ASN A 55 -0.34 -7.07 -1.32
CA ASN A 55 -1.23 -6.59 -2.40
C ASN A 55 -2.73 -6.74 -2.09
N VAL A 56 -3.09 -7.46 -1.02
CA VAL A 56 -4.47 -7.47 -0.52
C VAL A 56 -4.91 -6.05 -0.14
N TYR A 57 -3.99 -5.29 0.49
CA TYR A 57 -4.29 -4.03 1.16
C TYR A 57 -3.47 -2.84 0.67
N LEU A 58 -2.29 -3.05 0.11
CA LEU A 58 -1.34 -2.01 -0.28
C LEU A 58 -0.84 -2.26 -1.69
N ASP A 59 -0.43 -1.22 -2.41
CA ASP A 59 0.18 -1.39 -3.72
C ASP A 59 1.70 -1.54 -3.58
N ILE A 60 2.27 -2.40 -4.44
CA ILE A 60 3.69 -2.70 -4.45
C ILE A 60 4.25 -2.37 -5.83
N GLU A 61 5.28 -1.53 -5.87
CA GLU A 61 6.08 -1.29 -7.06
C GLU A 61 7.53 -1.73 -6.85
N LYS A 62 8.21 -2.05 -7.95
CA LYS A 62 9.61 -2.48 -7.93
C LYS A 62 10.43 -1.69 -8.94
N GLU A 63 11.60 -1.24 -8.52
CA GLU A 63 12.61 -0.59 -9.36
C GLU A 63 13.96 -1.26 -9.08
N GLY A 64 14.39 -2.13 -10.00
CA GLY A 64 15.51 -3.04 -9.75
C GLY A 64 15.23 -3.93 -8.53
N ASP A 65 16.13 -3.91 -7.56
CA ASP A 65 16.00 -4.66 -6.29
C ASP A 65 15.19 -3.92 -5.22
N THR A 66 14.88 -2.65 -5.47
CA THR A 66 14.13 -1.82 -4.51
C THR A 66 12.64 -2.10 -4.65
N GLN A 67 11.99 -2.36 -3.51
CA GLN A 67 10.54 -2.52 -3.41
C GLN A 67 9.94 -1.34 -2.68
N TYR A 68 8.95 -0.69 -3.28
CA TYR A 68 8.19 0.41 -2.72
C TYR A 68 6.78 -0.07 -2.41
N ILE A 69 6.24 0.34 -1.26
CA ILE A 69 4.90 -0.02 -0.78
C ILE A 69 4.12 1.27 -0.59
N PHE A 70 2.95 1.36 -1.22
CA PHE A 70 2.12 2.56 -1.27
C PHE A 70 0.72 2.31 -0.72
N ASN A 71 0.09 3.38 -0.24
CA ASN A 71 -1.34 3.38 0.00
C ASN A 71 -2.07 3.65 -1.35
N PRO A 72 -2.85 2.68 -1.87
CA PRO A 72 -3.48 2.78 -3.19
C PRO A 72 -4.58 3.85 -3.28
N GLN A 73 -5.03 4.41 -2.15
CA GLN A 73 -6.09 5.42 -2.16
C GLN A 73 -5.58 6.84 -2.32
N ASN A 74 -4.31 7.10 -2.01
CA ASN A 74 -3.75 8.45 -2.00
C ASN A 74 -2.29 8.52 -2.49
N ASP A 75 -1.78 7.42 -3.04
CA ASP A 75 -0.43 7.26 -3.60
C ASP A 75 0.71 7.60 -2.63
N GLN A 76 0.44 7.64 -1.33
CA GLN A 76 1.46 7.95 -0.33
C GLN A 76 2.37 6.74 -0.09
N LEU A 77 3.68 6.98 -0.13
CA LEU A 77 4.70 5.99 0.22
C LEU A 77 4.56 5.60 1.69
N VAL A 78 4.39 4.31 1.94
CA VAL A 78 4.28 3.71 3.27
C VAL A 78 5.65 3.28 3.77
N MET A 79 6.40 2.59 2.92
CA MET A 79 7.75 2.12 3.18
C MET A 79 8.43 1.67 1.88
N TYR A 80 9.75 1.58 1.90
CA TYR A 80 10.55 1.00 0.83
C TYR A 80 11.71 0.19 1.41
N PHE A 81 12.17 -0.80 0.66
CA PHE A 81 13.29 -1.65 1.02
C PHE A 81 14.22 -1.79 -0.17
N LYS A 82 15.50 -1.41 -0.01
CA LYS A 82 16.52 -1.49 -1.07
C LYS A 82 16.74 -2.90 -1.62
N GLU A 83 16.53 -3.91 -0.79
CA GLU A 83 16.69 -5.34 -1.13
C GLU A 83 15.35 -6.08 -1.05
N GLY A 84 14.24 -5.35 -1.11
CA GLY A 84 12.89 -5.88 -0.97
C GLY A 84 12.51 -6.32 0.45
N VAL A 85 11.27 -6.79 0.58
CA VAL A 85 10.80 -7.46 1.79
C VAL A 85 11.27 -8.91 1.77
N LYS A 86 12.21 -9.27 2.65
CA LYS A 86 12.79 -10.61 2.75
C LYS A 86 11.91 -11.55 3.58
N GLU A 87 11.24 -11.00 4.58
CA GLU A 87 10.41 -11.75 5.52
C GLU A 87 9.17 -10.93 5.89
N LEU A 88 8.01 -11.58 5.85
CA LEU A 88 6.74 -10.99 6.24
C LEU A 88 5.98 -11.97 7.13
N GLN A 89 5.50 -11.51 8.27
CA GLN A 89 4.63 -12.29 9.14
C GLN A 89 3.33 -11.53 9.40
N LEU A 90 2.19 -12.13 9.07
CA LEU A 90 0.91 -11.61 9.52
C LEU A 90 0.75 -11.95 11.00
N THR A 91 0.81 -10.94 11.87
CA THR A 91 0.79 -11.14 13.32
C THR A 91 -0.62 -11.19 13.89
N ALA A 92 -1.55 -10.40 13.35
CA ALA A 92 -2.93 -10.38 13.80
C ALA A 92 -3.86 -9.71 12.78
N ILE A 93 -5.12 -10.15 12.78
CA ILE A 93 -6.26 -9.43 12.24
C ILE A 93 -7.26 -9.20 13.37
N LYS A 94 -7.59 -7.93 13.65
CA LYS A 94 -8.55 -7.55 14.70
C LYS A 94 -9.72 -6.79 14.09
N LYS A 95 -10.89 -7.41 14.12
CA LYS A 95 -12.14 -6.84 13.60
C LYS A 95 -12.97 -6.24 14.73
N THR A 96 -13.43 -5.02 14.53
CA THR A 96 -14.39 -4.31 15.39
C THR A 96 -15.74 -4.22 14.67
N SER A 97 -16.72 -3.50 15.20
CA SER A 97 -18.00 -3.27 14.51
C SER A 97 -17.85 -2.52 13.19
N GLN A 98 -16.89 -1.59 13.10
CA GLN A 98 -16.71 -0.71 11.94
C GLN A 98 -15.40 -0.90 11.19
N LEU A 99 -14.35 -1.38 11.86
CA LEU A 99 -12.99 -1.40 11.34
C LEU A 99 -12.32 -2.78 11.42
N THR A 100 -11.54 -3.10 10.40
CA THR A 100 -10.55 -4.19 10.39
C THR A 100 -9.16 -3.61 10.57
N ASN A 101 -8.40 -4.15 11.54
CA ASN A 101 -7.00 -3.82 11.78
C ASN A 101 -6.14 -5.01 11.39
N VAL A 102 -5.16 -4.80 10.52
CA VAL A 102 -4.23 -5.82 10.04
C VAL A 102 -2.82 -5.45 10.46
N TYR A 103 -2.09 -6.39 11.06
CA TYR A 103 -0.76 -6.16 11.61
C TYR A 103 0.25 -7.12 11.00
N TYR A 104 1.29 -6.59 10.39
CA TYR A 104 2.42 -7.37 9.89
C TYR A 104 3.70 -7.03 10.64
N LYS A 105 4.57 -8.02 10.80
CA LYS A 105 6.00 -7.84 11.06
C LYS A 105 6.72 -7.94 9.71
N VAL A 106 7.61 -7.00 9.43
CA VAL A 106 8.34 -6.90 8.16
C VAL A 106 9.84 -6.89 8.43
N ASN A 107 10.58 -7.82 7.82
CA ASN A 107 12.03 -8.01 7.97
C ASN A 107 12.50 -8.05 9.43
N ASN A 108 11.65 -8.51 10.35
CA ASN A 108 11.86 -8.52 11.81
C ASN A 108 12.11 -7.16 12.50
N ASP A 109 12.28 -6.08 11.75
CA ASP A 109 12.62 -4.75 12.24
C ASP A 109 11.42 -3.79 12.33
N PHE A 110 10.40 -4.04 11.50
CA PHE A 110 9.29 -3.12 11.33
C PHE A 110 7.95 -3.78 11.65
N THR A 111 7.03 -2.98 12.17
CA THR A 111 5.62 -3.32 12.27
C THR A 111 4.84 -2.46 11.30
N LEU A 112 4.07 -3.08 10.42
CA LEU A 112 3.15 -2.43 9.48
C LEU A 112 1.72 -2.65 9.97
N HIS A 113 0.97 -1.57 10.16
CA HIS A 113 -0.41 -1.57 10.63
C HIS A 113 -1.31 -0.90 9.60
N VAL A 114 -2.28 -1.65 9.07
CA VAL A 114 -3.31 -1.17 8.13
C VAL A 114 -4.66 -1.17 8.84
N VAL A 115 -5.40 -0.08 8.74
CA VAL A 115 -6.76 0.08 9.28
C VAL A 115 -7.72 0.35 8.14
N MET A 116 -8.83 -0.39 8.05
CA MET A 116 -9.83 -0.23 7.00
C MET A 116 -11.25 -0.31 7.53
N TYR A 117 -12.21 0.24 6.79
CA TYR A 117 -13.64 0.00 7.06
C TYR A 117 -14.04 -1.43 6.71
N ASN A 118 -14.78 -2.08 7.60
CA ASN A 118 -15.33 -3.42 7.42
C ASN A 118 -16.11 -3.54 6.10
N GLY A 119 -15.89 -4.65 5.38
CA GLY A 119 -16.62 -4.96 4.14
C GLY A 119 -16.24 -4.07 2.95
N THR A 120 -15.23 -3.22 3.10
CA THR A 120 -14.69 -2.37 2.03
C THR A 120 -13.17 -2.56 1.92
N LYS A 121 -12.56 -1.94 0.91
CA LYS A 121 -11.10 -1.74 0.82
C LYS A 121 -10.66 -0.32 1.17
N ASN A 122 -11.54 0.46 1.83
CA ASN A 122 -11.22 1.83 2.17
C ASN A 122 -10.33 1.87 3.43
N ILE A 123 -9.09 2.29 3.24
CA ILE A 123 -8.05 2.46 4.25
C ILE A 123 -8.32 3.77 5.01
N VAL A 124 -8.42 3.64 6.32
CA VAL A 124 -8.54 4.76 7.25
C VAL A 124 -7.16 5.28 7.64
N ASP A 125 -6.22 4.36 7.88
CA ASP A 125 -4.85 4.72 8.23
C ASP A 125 -3.87 3.58 7.93
N VAL A 126 -2.63 3.96 7.62
CA VAL A 126 -1.49 3.06 7.45
C VAL A 126 -0.30 3.62 8.21
N ARG A 127 0.30 2.77 9.05
CA ARG A 127 1.41 3.16 9.91
C ARG A 127 2.51 2.10 9.88
N THR A 128 3.72 2.56 9.62
CA THR A 128 4.94 1.79 9.82
C THR A 128 5.61 2.24 11.12
N ARG A 129 6.03 1.29 11.94
CA ARG A 129 6.74 1.53 13.21
C ARG A 129 8.00 0.70 13.31
N LYS A 130 9.01 1.23 13.98
CA LYS A 130 10.23 0.51 14.36
C LYS A 130 10.44 0.64 15.87
N TYR A 131 10.89 -0.44 16.50
CA TYR A 131 11.32 -0.42 17.88
C TYR A 131 12.76 0.11 17.98
N PHE A 132 12.98 1.05 18.90
CA PHE A 132 14.28 1.64 19.17
C PHE A 132 14.68 1.28 20.61
N PRO A 133 15.61 0.33 20.79
CA PRO A 133 16.03 -0.15 22.11
C PRO A 133 16.52 0.97 23.03
N GLU A 134 17.16 2.00 22.48
CA GLU A 134 17.70 3.12 23.24
C GLU A 134 16.63 3.98 23.93
N TYR A 135 15.37 3.87 23.49
CA TYR A 135 14.23 4.57 24.08
C TYR A 135 13.17 3.61 24.64
N GLU A 136 13.41 2.29 24.55
CA GLU A 136 12.45 1.23 24.86
C GLU A 136 11.06 1.46 24.25
N LYS A 137 11.01 2.01 23.03
CA LYS A 137 9.76 2.51 22.43
C LYS A 137 9.69 2.31 20.93
N ASN A 138 8.45 2.14 20.44
CA ASN A 138 8.13 2.13 19.02
C ASN A 138 7.87 3.55 18.50
N PHE A 139 8.56 3.94 17.43
CA PHE A 139 8.34 5.22 16.75
C PHE A 139 7.76 5.01 15.36
N ARG A 140 6.91 5.94 14.91
CA ARG A 140 6.48 5.97 13.51
C ARG A 140 7.69 6.28 12.64
N VAL A 141 7.91 5.46 11.62
CA VAL A 141 8.97 5.67 10.65
C VAL A 141 8.36 5.66 9.26
N ILE A 142 8.81 6.57 8.41
CA ILE A 142 8.84 6.32 6.98
C ILE A 142 10.27 5.86 6.77
N THR A 143 10.48 4.67 6.20
CA THR A 143 11.81 4.35 5.64
C THR A 143 12.04 5.45 4.61
N SER A 144 12.86 6.43 4.96
CA SER A 144 13.23 7.54 4.08
C SER A 144 14.69 7.32 3.73
N GLU A 145 15.06 7.72 2.52
CA GLU A 145 16.45 7.86 2.14
C GLU A 145 17.07 8.94 3.03
N LYS A 146 17.51 8.57 4.23
CA LYS A 146 18.63 9.32 4.80
C LYS A 146 19.86 8.86 4.03
N ASN A 147 20.16 9.66 3.01
CA ASN A 147 21.47 9.76 2.39
C ASN A 147 22.55 9.70 3.46
N ASN A 148 23.57 8.90 3.14
CA ASN A 148 24.84 8.73 3.86
C ASN A 148 25.33 10.01 4.56
#